data_AF-A0A366XBV3-F1
#
_entry.id   AF-A0A366XBV3-F1
#
_cell.length_a   1.000
_cell.length_b   1.000
_cell.length_c   1.000
_cell.angle_alpha   90.00
_cell.angle_beta   90.00
_cell.angle_gamma   90.00
#
_symmetry.space_group_name_H-M   'P 1'
#
loop_
_entity.id
_entity.type
_entity.pdbx_description
1 polymer ?
#
loop_
_entity_poly.entity_id
_entity_poly.type
_entity_poly.pdbx_seq_one_letter_code
_entity_poly.pdbx_strand_id
1 'polypeptide(L)' 'MKSKLRSIGFVAFILAGLSWLAETAFYGDIDANGILQESFFLPLTFILAALGIVLLLASLLVKFRR' A
#
# COMPACT_ATOMS: atom_id res chain seq x y z
N MET A 1 -4.84 -12.56 18.55
CA MET A 1 -5.44 -11.67 17.52
C MET A 1 -4.83 -10.27 17.47
N LYS A 2 -4.53 -9.60 18.61
CA LYS A 2 -3.96 -8.24 18.66
C LYS A 2 -2.67 -8.03 17.85
N SER A 3 -1.71 -8.97 17.93
CA SER A 3 -0.46 -8.89 17.16
C SER A 3 -0.69 -9.11 15.66
N LYS A 4 -1.54 -10.08 15.30
CA LYS A 4 -1.81 -10.43 13.90
C LYS A 4 -2.36 -9.26 13.09
N LEU A 5 -3.28 -8.46 13.64
CA LEU A 5 -3.86 -7.32 12.92
C LEU A 5 -2.81 -6.23 12.61
N ARG A 6 -1.91 -5.94 13.57
CA ARG A 6 -0.80 -5.01 13.37
C ARG A 6 0.20 -5.55 12.36
N SER A 7 0.58 -6.82 12.48
CA SER A 7 1.50 -7.48 11.55
C SER A 7 0.96 -7.44 10.12
N ILE A 8 -0.32 -7.75 9.90
CA ILE A 8 -0.93 -7.69 8.55
C ILE A 8 -0.94 -6.24 8.04
N GLY A 9 -1.25 -5.25 8.88
CA GLY A 9 -1.17 -3.84 8.50
C GLY A 9 0.22 -3.42 8.05
N PHE A 10 1.27 -3.83 8.78
CA PHE A 10 2.66 -3.57 8.37
C PHE A 10 3.04 -4.28 7.08
N VAL A 11 2.63 -5.54 6.90
CA VAL A 11 2.86 -6.27 5.64
C VAL A 11 2.18 -5.56 4.48
N ALA A 12 0.95 -5.07 4.65
CA ALA A 12 0.25 -4.30 3.62
C ALA A 12 1.03 -3.02 3.24
N PHE A 13 1.62 -2.31 4.20
CA PHE A 13 2.48 -1.16 3.90
C PHE A 13 3.78 -1.52 3.18
N ILE A 14 4.41 -2.64 3.57
CA ILE A 14 5.61 -3.11 2.86
C ILE A 14 5.26 -3.42 1.41
N LEU A 15 4.15 -4.12 1.16
CA LEU A 15 3.68 -4.42 -0.19
C LEU A 15 3.31 -3.14 -0.95
N ALA A 16 2.67 -2.15 -0.31
CA ALA A 16 2.40 -0.85 -0.94
C ALA A 16 3.70 -0.15 -1.36
N GLY A 17 4.72 -0.15 -0.50
CA GLY A 17 6.04 0.40 -0.83
C GLY A 17 6.71 -0.33 -1.99
N LEU A 18 6.63 -1.66 -2.03
CA LEU A 18 7.15 -2.45 -3.14
C LEU A 18 6.39 -2.19 -4.45
N SER A 19 5.07 -2.04 -4.39
CA SER A 19 4.26 -1.66 -5.56
C SER A 19 4.64 -0.27 -6.06
N TRP A 20 4.88 0.69 -5.17
CA TRP A 20 5.34 2.02 -5.57
C TRP A 20 6.74 2.00 -6.18
N LEU A 21 7.66 1.22 -5.61
CA LEU A 21 8.99 1.03 -6.19
C LEU A 21 8.90 0.41 -7.58
N ALA A 22 8.07 -0.62 -7.76
CA ALA A 22 7.83 -1.23 -9.06
C ALA A 22 7.24 -0.22 -10.06
N GLU A 23 6.31 0.61 -9.62
CA GLU A 23 5.75 1.68 -10.44
C GLU A 23 6.85 2.61 -10.97
N THR A 24 7.68 3.13 -10.07
CA THR A 24 8.75 4.05 -10.44
C THR A 24 9.85 3.40 -11.28
N ALA A 25 10.10 2.10 -11.10
CA ALA A 25 11.15 1.38 -11.82
C ALA A 25 10.74 0.95 -13.22
N PHE A 26 9.45 0.66 -13.46
CA PHE A 26 8.98 0.07 -14.70
C PHE A 26 8.03 0.94 -15.52
N TYR A 27 7.21 1.78 -14.89
CA TYR A 27 6.14 2.54 -15.56
C TYR A 27 6.37 4.04 -15.53
N GLY A 28 7.05 4.54 -14.48
CA GLY A 28 7.70 5.86 -14.47
C GLY A 28 6.85 7.02 -14.97
N ASP A 29 7.53 8.06 -15.46
CA ASP A 29 6.91 9.25 -16.03
C ASP A 29 6.58 9.03 -17.52
N ILE A 30 6.06 10.06 -18.17
CA ILE A 30 5.73 10.05 -19.61
C ILE A 30 6.94 9.61 -20.44
N ASP A 31 6.73 8.66 -21.36
CA ASP A 31 7.79 8.16 -22.23
C ASP A 31 8.25 9.20 -23.27
N ALA A 32 9.31 8.89 -24.02
CA ALA A 32 9.86 9.80 -25.04
C ALA A 32 8.87 10.12 -26.18
N ASN A 33 7.78 9.37 -26.30
CA ASN A 33 6.73 9.57 -27.30
C ASN A 33 5.54 10.37 -26.75
N GLY A 34 5.60 10.81 -25.48
CA GLY A 34 4.52 11.53 -24.83
C GLY A 34 3.41 10.63 -24.29
N ILE A 35 3.65 9.31 -24.19
CA ILE A 35 2.64 8.34 -23.75
C ILE A 35 2.87 7.97 -22.29
N LEU A 36 1.83 8.16 -21.47
CA LEU A 36 1.78 7.62 -20.12
C LEU A 36 1.40 6.15 -20.20
N GLN A 37 2.24 5.27 -19.65
CA GLN A 37 1.92 3.85 -19.60
C GLN A 37 0.94 3.57 -18.46
N GLU A 38 -0.14 2.84 -18.77
CA GLU A 38 -1.07 2.39 -17.75
C GLU A 38 -0.40 1.31 -16.88
N SER A 39 -0.48 1.50 -15.57
CA SER A 39 0.06 0.56 -14.60
C SER A 39 -1.01 0.07 -13.64
N PHE A 40 -0.89 -1.20 -13.26
CA PHE A 40 -1.64 -1.77 -12.15
C PHE A 40 -1.00 -1.46 -10.79
N PHE A 41 0.29 -1.15 -10.76
CA PHE A 41 1.07 -0.96 -9.53
C PHE A 41 0.67 0.31 -8.78
N LEU A 42 0.33 1.38 -9.49
CA LEU A 42 -0.09 2.64 -8.88
C LEU A 42 -1.45 2.51 -8.16
N PRO A 43 -2.53 1.99 -8.79
CA PRO A 43 -3.76 1.67 -8.08
C PRO A 43 -3.56 0.71 -6.90
N LEU A 44 -2.72 -0.33 -7.08
CA LEU A 44 -2.46 -1.33 -6.04
C LEU A 44 -1.77 -0.72 -4.82
N THR A 45 -0.82 0.20 -5.03
CA THR A 45 -0.16 0.98 -3.96
C THR A 45 -1.19 1.66 -3.05
N PHE A 46 -2.16 2.37 -3.64
CA PHE A 46 -3.19 3.08 -2.87
C PHE A 46 -4.10 2.14 -2.10
N ILE A 47 -4.54 1.04 -2.71
CA ILE A 47 -5.41 0.05 -2.06
C ILE A 47 -4.68 -0.58 -0.87
N LEU A 48 -3.43 -1.01 -1.05
CA LEU A 48 -2.63 -1.62 0.01
C LEU A 48 -2.30 -0.65 1.14
N ALA A 49 -1.96 0.61 0.80
CA ALA A 49 -1.71 1.65 1.79
C ALA A 49 -2.98 1.95 2.60
N ALA A 50 -4.12 2.14 1.94
CA ALA A 50 -5.40 2.36 2.60
C ALA A 50 -5.77 1.18 3.51
N LEU A 51 -5.59 -0.06 3.05
CA LEU A 51 -5.81 -1.26 3.85
C LEU A 51 -4.90 -1.31 5.08
N GLY A 52 -3.61 -0.99 4.90
CA GLY A 52 -2.64 -0.88 5.99
C GLY A 52 -3.07 0.13 7.06
N ILE A 53 -3.49 1.33 6.65
CA ILE A 53 -4.01 2.38 7.53
C ILE A 53 -5.23 1.85 8.31
N VAL A 54 -6.22 1.31 7.61
CA VAL A 54 -7.47 0.81 8.22
C VAL A 54 -7.18 -0.29 9.25
N LEU A 55 -6.27 -1.22 8.95
CA LEU A 55 -5.91 -2.31 9.87
C LEU A 55 -5.16 -1.81 11.10
N LEU A 56 -4.26 -0.82 10.95
CA LEU A 56 -3.57 -0.22 12.10
C LEU A 56 -4.55 0.57 12.97
N LEU A 57 -5.44 1.38 12.38
CA LEU A 57 -6.47 2.11 13.10
C LEU A 57 -7.42 1.16 13.85
N ALA A 58 -7.90 0.10 13.18
CA ALA A 58 -8.72 -0.93 13.81
C ALA A 58 -7.98 -1.59 14.98
N SER A 59 -6.69 -1.86 14.85
CA SER A 59 -5.90 -2.40 15.95
C SER A 59 -5.78 -1.43 17.13
N LEU A 60 -5.71 -0.12 16.90
CA LEU A 60 -5.65 0.88 17.95
C LEU A 60 -7.02 1.01 18.67
N LEU A 61 -8.11 1.03 17.92
CA LEU A 61 -9.47 1.08 18.47
C LEU A 61 -9.80 -0.16 19.30
N VAL A 62 -9.39 -1.35 18.85
CA VAL A 62 -9.53 -2.60 19.62
C VAL A 62 -8.68 -2.58 20.89
N LYS A 63 -7.53 -1.88 20.89
CA LYS A 63 -6.72 -1.68 22.09
C LYS A 63 -7.40 -0.71 23.06
N PHE A 64 -8.02 0.36 22.56
CA PHE A 64 -8.67 1.39 23.38
C PHE A 64 -9.95 0.90 24.08
N ARG A 65 -10.70 -0.02 23.45
CA ARG A 65 -11.93 -0.61 24.04
C ARG A 65 -11.69 -1.66 25.13
N ARG A 66 -10.45 -2.07 25.40
CA ARG A 66 -10.09 -3.07 26.42
C ARG A 66 -9.29 -2.43 27.54
#